data_AF-A0A4D4KQ29-F1
#
_entry.id   AF-A0A4D4KQ29-F1
#
_cell.length_a   1.000
_cell.length_b   1.000
_cell.length_c   1.000
_cell.angle_alpha   90.00
_cell.angle_beta   90.00
_cell.angle_gamma   90.00
#
_symmetry.space_group_name_H-M   'P 1'
#
loop_
_entity.id
_entity.type
_entity.pdbx_description
1 polymer ?
#
loop_
_entity_poly.entity_id
_entity_poly.type
_entity_poly.pdbx_seq_one_letter_code
_entity_poly.pdbx_strand_id
1 'polypeptide(L)'
;MAEFPTTVAAAKAAYEHGMPTVMGAPNVLRGNSHNGNASGRELVGRGLVTALASDYLPSGLLSAALLLAEEGLAPLPAAVGLVTGGAAAVAGLPDRGRLEEGLRANAASGVPLSAFAGVIAVDGVPTEALTSWLDTGRCWHTVAGQPSRTARAAVRSWTARR
;
A
#
# COMPACT_ATOMS: atom_id res chain seq x y z
N MET A 1 2.97 19.43 -9.58
CA MET A 1 1.97 18.49 -9.04
C MET A 1 0.64 19.21 -8.95
N ALA A 2 -0.47 18.55 -9.28
CA ALA A 2 -1.82 19.02 -9.00
C ALA A 2 -2.35 18.30 -7.76
N GLU A 3 -2.92 19.03 -6.82
CA GLU A 3 -3.44 18.47 -5.57
C GLU A 3 -4.95 18.69 -5.51
N PHE A 4 -5.68 17.60 -5.24
CA PHE A 4 -7.14 17.57 -5.07
C PHE A 4 -7.91 18.34 -6.16
N PRO A 5 -7.67 18.07 -7.47
CA PRO A 5 -8.37 18.76 -8.53
C PRO A 5 -9.88 18.55 -8.39
N THR A 6 -10.62 19.66 -8.33
CA THR A 6 -12.06 19.66 -8.11
C THR A 6 -12.86 19.44 -9.38
N THR A 7 -12.22 19.39 -10.55
CA THR A 7 -12.88 19.14 -11.84
C THR A 7 -12.08 18.14 -12.68
N VAL A 8 -12.78 17.38 -13.52
CA VAL A 8 -12.16 16.48 -14.50
C VAL A 8 -11.27 17.26 -15.47
N ALA A 9 -11.70 18.46 -15.87
CA ALA A 9 -10.93 19.32 -16.77
C ALA A 9 -9.57 19.71 -16.17
N ALA A 10 -9.54 20.10 -14.89
CA ALA A 10 -8.28 20.43 -14.21
C ALA A 10 -7.37 19.19 -14.06
N ALA A 11 -7.94 18.04 -13.67
CA ALA A 11 -7.18 16.80 -13.56
C ALA A 11 -6.60 16.34 -14.91
N LYS A 12 -7.39 16.49 -15.99
CA LYS A 12 -6.97 16.17 -17.36
C LYS A 12 -5.87 17.12 -17.85
N ALA A 13 -6.02 18.42 -17.61
CA ALA A 13 -4.99 19.39 -17.96
C ALA A 13 -3.67 19.09 -17.25
N ALA A 14 -3.72 18.74 -15.95
CA ALA A 14 -2.52 18.32 -15.21
C ALA A 14 -1.86 17.08 -15.85
N TYR A 15 -2.67 16.06 -16.17
CA TYR A 15 -2.20 14.85 -16.84
C TYR A 15 -1.53 15.14 -18.20
N GLU A 16 -2.17 15.97 -19.03
CA GLU A 16 -1.65 16.37 -20.36
C GLU A 16 -0.31 17.13 -20.27
N HIS A 17 -0.04 17.80 -19.15
CA HIS A 17 1.24 18.49 -18.90
C HIS A 17 2.26 17.60 -18.16
N GLY A 18 1.98 16.30 -17.97
CA GLY A 18 2.86 15.39 -17.23
C GLY A 18 2.96 15.72 -15.74
N MET A 19 2.04 16.51 -15.19
CA MET A 19 2.02 16.83 -13.76
C MET A 19 1.37 15.67 -12.99
N PRO A 20 2.02 15.14 -11.94
CA PRO A 20 1.39 14.13 -11.10
C PRO A 20 0.22 14.73 -10.34
N THR A 21 -0.84 13.94 -10.17
CA THR A 21 -2.07 14.33 -9.48
C THR A 21 -2.23 13.53 -8.19
N VAL A 22 -2.49 14.22 -7.09
CA VAL A 22 -2.77 13.62 -5.77
C VAL A 22 -4.24 13.80 -5.41
N MET A 23 -4.88 12.72 -4.94
CA MET A 23 -6.26 12.75 -4.46
C MET A 23 -6.39 12.22 -3.02
N GLY A 24 -7.37 12.72 -2.27
CA GLY A 24 -7.56 12.32 -0.87
C GLY A 24 -8.31 10.99 -0.76
N ALA A 25 -7.78 10.06 0.02
CA ALA A 25 -8.46 8.81 0.38
C ALA A 25 -9.87 9.03 0.99
N PRO A 26 -10.12 10.04 1.86
CA PRO A 26 -11.46 10.31 2.36
C PRO A 26 -12.46 10.67 1.25
N ASN A 27 -11.99 11.32 0.19
CA ASN A 27 -12.84 11.69 -0.94
C ASN A 27 -13.22 10.45 -1.77
N VAL A 28 -12.26 9.55 -1.99
CA VAL A 28 -12.54 8.23 -2.58
C VAL A 28 -13.54 7.47 -1.71
N LEU A 29 -13.32 7.36 -0.40
CA LEU A 29 -14.20 6.60 0.50
C LEU A 29 -15.62 7.17 0.58
N ARG A 30 -15.77 8.50 0.55
CA ARG A 30 -17.09 9.15 0.54
C ARG A 30 -17.90 8.93 -0.74
N GLY A 31 -17.24 8.64 -1.87
CA GLY A 31 -17.89 8.37 -3.16
C GLY A 31 -18.49 9.59 -3.88
N ASN A 32 -18.96 10.59 -3.12
CA ASN A 32 -19.41 11.87 -3.63
C ASN A 32 -18.51 13.01 -3.18
N SER A 33 -18.34 14.00 -4.06
CA SER A 33 -17.71 15.27 -3.73
C SER A 33 -18.79 16.29 -3.26
N HIS A 34 -18.39 17.37 -2.61
CA HIS A 34 -19.30 18.47 -2.30
C HIS A 34 -19.45 19.40 -3.52
N ASN A 35 -20.62 20.03 -3.67
CA ASN A 35 -20.87 21.14 -4.61
C ASN A 35 -20.60 20.84 -6.10
N GLY A 36 -20.80 19.60 -6.56
CA GLY A 36 -20.67 19.25 -7.99
C GLY A 36 -19.22 19.09 -8.48
N ASN A 37 -18.26 18.99 -7.57
CA ASN A 37 -16.86 18.70 -7.91
C ASN A 37 -16.70 17.27 -8.48
N ALA A 38 -15.61 16.99 -9.16
CA ALA A 38 -15.24 15.61 -9.49
C ALA A 38 -14.94 14.82 -8.21
N SER A 39 -15.40 13.57 -8.13
CA SER A 39 -15.06 12.67 -7.03
C SER A 39 -13.72 11.97 -7.28
N GLY A 40 -13.05 11.54 -6.21
CA GLY A 40 -11.80 10.80 -6.32
C GLY A 40 -12.01 9.48 -7.05
N ARG A 41 -13.18 8.85 -6.89
CA ARG A 41 -13.57 7.66 -7.65
C ARG A 41 -13.67 7.93 -9.14
N GLU A 42 -14.30 9.04 -9.53
CA GLU A 42 -14.39 9.46 -10.93
C GLU A 42 -12.99 9.69 -11.52
N LEU A 43 -12.15 10.45 -10.82
CA LEU A 43 -10.81 10.78 -11.33
C LEU A 43 -9.91 9.54 -11.43
N VAL A 44 -9.98 8.63 -10.46
CA VAL A 44 -9.26 7.35 -10.53
C VAL A 44 -9.79 6.48 -11.67
N GLY A 45 -11.10 6.34 -11.82
CA GLY A 45 -11.71 5.56 -12.90
C GLY A 45 -11.37 6.09 -14.30
N ARG A 46 -11.02 7.37 -14.41
CA ARG A 46 -10.53 8.00 -15.65
C ARG A 46 -9.00 7.90 -15.83
N GLY A 47 -8.28 7.31 -14.88
CA GLY A 47 -6.82 7.20 -14.91
C GLY A 47 -6.08 8.53 -14.70
N LEU A 48 -6.72 9.51 -14.06
CA LEU A 48 -6.18 10.88 -13.91
C LEU A 48 -5.47 11.12 -12.57
N VAL A 49 -5.37 10.10 -11.71
CA VAL A 49 -4.76 10.19 -10.37
C VAL A 49 -3.48 9.38 -10.34
N THR A 50 -2.40 10.00 -9.85
CA THR A 50 -1.07 9.37 -9.70
C THR A 50 -0.90 8.74 -8.32
N ALA A 51 -1.42 9.38 -7.27
CA ALA A 51 -1.30 8.91 -5.90
C ALA A 51 -2.50 9.28 -5.04
N LEU A 52 -2.74 8.49 -3.99
CA LEU A 52 -3.64 8.86 -2.90
C LEU A 52 -2.88 9.35 -1.68
N ALA A 53 -3.41 10.40 -1.04
CA ALA A 53 -2.97 10.89 0.27
C ALA A 53 -4.01 10.54 1.33
N SER A 54 -3.58 10.28 2.57
CA SER A 54 -4.50 10.01 3.68
C SER A 54 -5.40 11.20 3.99
N ASP A 55 -4.89 12.42 3.72
CA ASP A 55 -5.51 13.67 4.14
C ASP A 55 -5.84 13.58 5.66
N TYR A 56 -7.00 14.05 6.09
CA TYR A 56 -7.47 13.98 7.47
C TYR A 56 -7.86 12.57 7.97
N LEU A 57 -7.74 11.50 7.16
CA LEU A 57 -8.04 10.11 7.56
C LEU A 57 -6.82 9.18 7.38
N PRO A 58 -5.90 9.12 8.37
CA PRO A 58 -4.69 8.29 8.31
C PRO A 58 -4.95 6.82 7.97
N SER A 59 -6.04 6.24 8.47
CA SER A 59 -6.41 4.84 8.24
C SER A 59 -7.06 4.56 6.88
N GLY A 60 -7.33 5.59 6.07
CA GLY A 60 -8.17 5.49 4.87
C GLY A 60 -7.48 4.98 3.61
N LEU A 61 -6.14 5.00 3.53
CA LEU A 61 -5.39 4.71 2.29
C LEU A 61 -5.66 3.32 1.73
N LEU A 62 -5.45 2.28 2.56
CA LEU A 62 -5.65 0.90 2.14
C LEU A 62 -7.12 0.63 1.79
N SER A 63 -8.04 1.09 2.65
CA SER A 63 -9.47 0.93 2.43
C SER A 63 -9.91 1.58 1.12
N ALA A 64 -9.37 2.76 0.78
CA ALA A 64 -9.65 3.42 -0.49
C ALA A 64 -9.13 2.61 -1.69
N ALA A 65 -7.91 2.08 -1.62
CA ALA A 65 -7.35 1.25 -2.69
C ALA A 65 -8.16 -0.05 -2.90
N LEU A 66 -8.54 -0.73 -1.83
CA LEU A 66 -9.35 -1.95 -1.93
C LEU A 66 -10.75 -1.66 -2.47
N LEU A 67 -11.39 -0.59 -2.00
CA LEU A 67 -12.69 -0.16 -2.50
C LEU A 67 -12.67 0.17 -4.00
N LEU A 68 -11.64 0.87 -4.47
CA LEU A 68 -11.47 1.17 -5.90
C LEU A 68 -11.38 -0.09 -6.76
N ALA A 69 -10.71 -1.13 -6.24
CA ALA A 69 -10.61 -2.42 -6.90
C ALA A 69 -11.92 -3.21 -6.86
N GLU A 70 -12.61 -3.22 -5.72
CA GLU A 70 -13.91 -3.86 -5.52
C GLU A 70 -14.99 -3.24 -6.42
N GLU A 71 -15.02 -1.91 -6.55
CA GLU A 71 -15.95 -1.19 -7.42
C GLU A 71 -15.55 -1.24 -8.91
N GLY A 72 -14.45 -1.91 -9.27
CA GLY A 72 -14.00 -2.07 -10.65
C GLY A 72 -13.47 -0.78 -11.31
N LEU A 73 -13.17 0.25 -10.51
CA LEU A 73 -12.66 1.53 -11.00
C LEU A 73 -11.17 1.48 -11.35
N ALA A 74 -10.43 0.55 -10.77
CA ALA A 74 -9.05 0.25 -11.15
C ALA A 74 -8.73 -1.23 -10.84
N PRO A 75 -7.91 -1.92 -11.64
CA PRO A 75 -7.40 -3.24 -11.25
C PRO A 75 -6.68 -3.17 -9.90
N LEU A 76 -6.76 -4.23 -9.09
CA LEU A 76 -6.15 -4.26 -7.74
C LEU A 76 -4.66 -3.81 -7.74
N PRO A 77 -3.78 -4.28 -8.65
CA PRO A 77 -2.40 -3.79 -8.68
C PRO A 77 -2.27 -2.28 -8.93
N ALA A 78 -3.12 -1.73 -9.79
CA ALA A 78 -3.14 -0.30 -10.08
C ALA A 78 -3.64 0.51 -8.88
N ALA A 79 -4.71 0.04 -8.22
CA ALA A 79 -5.25 0.69 -7.02
C ALA A 79 -4.26 0.68 -5.86
N VAL A 80 -3.56 -0.45 -5.62
CA VAL A 80 -2.47 -0.54 -4.64
C VAL A 80 -1.29 0.35 -5.05
N GLY A 81 -1.01 0.47 -6.35
CA GLY A 81 -0.03 1.38 -6.91
C GLY A 81 -0.22 2.83 -6.46
N LEU A 82 -1.47 3.30 -6.36
CA LEU A 82 -1.78 4.67 -5.93
C LEU A 82 -1.31 5.00 -4.50
N VAL A 83 -1.24 4.00 -3.62
CA VAL A 83 -0.80 4.16 -2.22
C VAL A 83 0.61 3.65 -1.95
N THR A 84 1.30 3.15 -2.99
CA THR A 84 2.67 2.60 -2.90
C THR A 84 3.59 3.34 -3.87
N GLY A 85 3.81 2.79 -5.08
CA GLY A 85 4.74 3.33 -6.06
C GLY A 85 4.36 4.72 -6.57
N GLY A 86 3.06 5.00 -6.73
CA GLY A 86 2.56 6.32 -7.10
C GLY A 86 2.83 7.36 -6.02
N ALA A 87 2.55 7.02 -4.76
CA ALA A 87 2.84 7.88 -3.61
C ALA A 87 4.36 8.13 -3.44
N ALA A 88 5.18 7.09 -3.61
CA ALA A 88 6.63 7.21 -3.58
C ALA A 88 7.17 8.13 -4.69
N ALA A 89 6.63 7.99 -5.92
CA ALA A 89 7.00 8.85 -7.04
C ALA A 89 6.64 10.32 -6.79
N VAL A 90 5.43 10.59 -6.28
CA VAL A 90 5.00 11.95 -5.91
C VAL A 90 5.88 12.55 -4.81
N ALA A 91 6.27 11.75 -3.82
CA ALA A 91 7.11 12.17 -2.71
C ALA A 91 8.60 12.29 -3.06
N GLY A 92 9.01 11.95 -4.29
CA GLY A 92 10.43 11.94 -4.67
C GLY A 92 11.26 10.91 -3.92
N LEU A 93 10.67 9.76 -3.57
CA LEU A 93 11.32 8.66 -2.84
C LEU A 93 11.63 7.50 -3.80
N PRO A 94 12.77 7.51 -4.50
CA PRO A 94 13.06 6.52 -5.54
C PRO A 94 13.43 5.13 -4.97
N ASP A 95 13.69 5.04 -3.67
CA ASP A 95 14.21 3.84 -3.00
C ASP A 95 13.12 2.95 -2.40
N ARG A 96 11.83 3.16 -2.70
CA ARG A 96 10.71 2.42 -2.11
C ARG A 96 9.42 2.48 -2.96
N GLY A 97 8.37 1.81 -2.49
CA GLY A 97 7.05 1.80 -3.12
C GLY A 97 6.87 0.71 -4.16
N ARG A 98 7.91 -0.11 -4.40
CA ARG A 98 7.89 -1.28 -5.27
C ARG A 98 8.68 -2.41 -4.64
N LEU A 99 8.34 -3.64 -5.02
CA LEU A 99 9.08 -4.84 -4.64
C LEU A 99 10.06 -5.18 -5.76
N GLU A 100 11.18 -4.46 -5.79
CA GLU A 100 12.25 -4.61 -6.79
C GLU A 100 13.61 -4.72 -6.07
N GLU A 101 14.55 -5.45 -6.66
CA GLU A 101 15.91 -5.57 -6.12
C GLU A 101 16.60 -4.19 -6.03
N GLY A 102 17.35 -3.97 -4.96
CA GLY A 102 18.04 -2.69 -4.71
C GLY A 102 17.18 -1.61 -4.04
N LEU A 103 15.86 -1.81 -3.89
CA LEU A 103 14.98 -0.92 -3.12
C LEU A 103 14.90 -1.34 -1.65
N ARG A 104 14.40 -0.43 -0.80
CA ARG A 104 14.12 -0.73 0.60
C ARG A 104 13.05 -1.80 0.73
N ALA A 105 13.27 -2.75 1.62
CA ALA A 105 12.37 -3.86 1.92
C ALA A 105 11.14 -3.46 2.77
N ASN A 106 10.40 -2.43 2.35
CA ASN A 106 9.15 -2.02 2.98
C ASN A 106 7.98 -2.77 2.33
N ALA A 107 7.37 -3.70 3.04
CA ALA A 107 6.27 -4.50 2.54
C ALA A 107 5.18 -4.72 3.59
N ALA A 108 3.96 -4.95 3.13
CA ALA A 108 2.84 -5.42 3.94
C ALA A 108 2.15 -6.57 3.20
N SER A 109 1.70 -7.60 3.91
CA SER A 109 1.09 -8.80 3.32
C SER A 109 -0.08 -9.32 4.14
N GLY A 110 -1.18 -9.70 3.48
CA GLY A 110 -2.31 -10.41 4.11
C GLY A 110 -3.64 -10.19 3.40
N VAL A 111 -4.56 -11.17 3.48
CA VAL A 111 -5.99 -10.97 3.17
C VAL A 111 -6.86 -11.61 4.28
N PRO A 112 -7.61 -10.80 5.07
CA PRO A 112 -7.42 -9.36 5.26
C PRO A 112 -6.01 -9.08 5.80
N LEU A 113 -5.61 -7.81 5.91
CA LEU A 113 -4.31 -7.39 6.46
C LEU A 113 -4.23 -7.86 7.93
N SER A 114 -3.87 -9.12 8.09
CA SER A 114 -3.93 -9.86 9.33
C SER A 114 -2.60 -9.82 10.03
N ALA A 115 -1.55 -9.35 9.37
CA ALA A 115 -0.24 -9.20 9.95
C ALA A 115 0.59 -8.07 9.32
N PHE A 116 1.48 -7.50 10.13
CA PHE A 116 2.61 -6.67 9.73
C PHE A 116 3.90 -7.50 9.87
N ALA A 117 4.83 -7.40 8.94
CA ALA A 117 6.16 -8.01 9.06
C ALA A 117 7.27 -6.99 8.78
N GLY A 118 8.35 -7.04 9.57
CA GLY A 118 9.51 -6.18 9.44
C GLY A 118 10.81 -6.95 9.67
N VAL A 119 11.89 -6.47 9.05
CA VAL A 119 13.23 -7.05 9.17
C VAL A 119 14.19 -5.93 9.62
N ILE A 120 15.04 -6.23 10.59
CA ILE A 120 16.19 -5.40 10.95
C ILE A 120 17.39 -5.95 10.18
N ALA A 121 18.07 -5.09 9.44
CA ALA A 121 19.32 -5.40 8.79
C ALA A 121 20.43 -4.50 9.32
N VAL A 122 21.59 -5.08 9.63
CA VAL A 122 22.82 -4.39 10.03
C VAL A 122 23.81 -4.55 8.88
N ASP A 123 24.30 -3.43 8.35
CA ASP A 123 25.21 -3.41 7.19
C ASP A 123 24.70 -4.20 5.98
N GLY A 124 23.38 -4.14 5.74
CA GLY A 124 22.71 -4.87 4.65
C GLY A 124 22.47 -6.35 4.93
N VAL A 125 22.91 -6.87 6.07
CA VAL A 125 22.69 -8.26 6.50
C VAL A 125 21.46 -8.32 7.40
N PRO A 126 20.40 -9.07 7.04
CA PRO A 126 19.25 -9.29 7.91
C PRO A 126 19.67 -9.98 9.22
N THR A 127 19.47 -9.31 10.35
CA THR A 127 19.83 -9.83 11.68
C THR A 127 18.62 -10.27 12.48
N GLU A 128 17.47 -9.63 12.28
CA GLU A 128 16.23 -9.95 12.99
C GLU A 128 15.00 -9.79 12.09
N ALA A 129 13.95 -10.56 12.36
CA ALA A 129 12.66 -10.39 11.73
C ALA A 129 11.54 -10.48 12.77
N LEU A 130 10.50 -9.66 12.59
CA LEU A 130 9.29 -9.65 13.39
C LEU A 130 8.08 -9.79 12.46
N THR A 131 7.13 -10.64 12.80
CA THR A 131 5.79 -10.65 12.21
C THR A 131 4.78 -10.53 13.33
N SER A 132 3.87 -9.56 13.25
CA SER A 132 2.82 -9.32 14.23
C SER A 132 1.46 -9.47 13.54
N TRP A 133 0.64 -10.39 14.01
CA TRP A 133 -0.73 -10.57 13.56
C TRP A 133 -1.66 -9.56 14.24
N LEU A 134 -2.33 -8.72 13.46
CA LEU A 134 -3.17 -7.63 13.92
C LEU A 134 -4.49 -8.11 14.56
N ASP A 135 -5.00 -9.25 14.13
CA ASP A 135 -6.25 -9.83 14.65
C ASP A 135 -6.09 -10.46 16.04
N THR A 136 -4.93 -11.03 16.31
CA THR A 136 -4.65 -11.86 17.50
C THR A 136 -3.58 -11.28 18.41
N GLY A 137 -2.88 -10.23 17.97
CA GLY A 137 -1.71 -9.69 18.65
C GLY A 137 -0.52 -10.68 18.70
N ARG A 138 -0.59 -11.81 17.99
CA ARG A 138 0.49 -12.81 17.99
C ARG A 138 1.72 -12.20 17.33
N CYS A 139 2.87 -12.30 17.97
CA CYS A 139 4.13 -11.83 17.41
C CYS A 139 5.11 -12.99 17.27
N TRP A 140 5.74 -13.12 16.11
CA TRP A 140 6.86 -14.01 15.85
C TRP A 140 8.10 -13.17 15.66
N HIS A 141 9.08 -13.34 16.54
CA HIS A 141 10.39 -12.72 16.44
C HIS A 141 11.42 -13.82 16.19
N THR A 142 12.32 -13.58 15.23
CA THR A 142 13.42 -14.47 14.90
C THR A 142 14.70 -13.68 14.78
N VAL A 143 15.80 -14.24 15.30
CA VAL A 143 17.14 -13.66 15.21
C VAL A 143 18.00 -14.62 14.39
N ALA A 144 18.79 -14.08 13.47
CA ALA A 144 19.70 -14.87 12.65
C ALA A 144 20.62 -15.72 13.55
N GLY A 145 20.76 -17.01 13.21
CA GLY A 145 21.54 -17.97 14.00
C GLY A 145 20.88 -18.49 15.28
N GLN A 146 19.68 -18.00 15.65
CA GLN A 146 18.92 -18.53 16.78
C GLN A 146 17.73 -19.38 16.30
N PRO A 147 17.50 -20.58 16.87
CA PRO A 147 16.31 -21.37 16.55
C PRO A 147 15.04 -20.62 16.96
N SER A 148 14.13 -20.41 16.01
CA SER A 148 12.82 -19.83 16.31
C SER A 148 12.00 -20.75 17.22
N ARG A 149 11.11 -20.19 18.05
CA ARG A 149 10.21 -21.00 18.90
C ARG A 149 9.36 -22.00 18.11
N THR A 150 9.06 -21.72 16.85
CA THR A 150 8.30 -22.60 15.94
C THR A 150 9.14 -23.70 15.30
N ALA A 151 10.47 -23.55 15.19
CA ALA A 151 11.34 -24.63 14.74
C ALA A 151 11.29 -25.86 15.67
N ARG A 152 10.99 -25.67 16.97
CA ARG A 152 10.74 -26.79 17.89
C ARG A 152 9.38 -27.47 17.70
N ALA A 153 8.41 -26.80 17.09
CA ALA A 153 7.06 -27.33 16.86
C ALA A 153 6.88 -27.93 15.45
N ALA A 154 7.53 -27.38 14.43
CA ALA A 154 7.38 -27.79 13.03
C ALA A 154 8.12 -29.10 12.67
N VAL A 155 9.08 -29.56 13.48
CA VAL A 155 9.83 -30.80 13.22
C VAL A 155 9.01 -32.07 13.54
N ARG A 156 7.80 -31.95 14.11
CA ARG A 156 6.97 -33.12 14.46
C ARG A 156 5.89 -33.51 13.45
N SER A 157 5.66 -32.77 12.36
CA SER A 157 4.56 -33.09 11.43
C SER A 157 4.94 -33.28 9.96
N TRP A 158 6.22 -33.26 9.61
CA TRP A 158 6.67 -33.61 8.25
C TRP A 158 7.31 -35.01 8.20
N THR A 159 6.60 -36.03 8.68
CA THR A 159 6.83 -37.40 8.20
C THR A 159 5.99 -37.58 6.95
N ALA A 160 6.63 -37.42 5.79
CA ALA A 160 6.08 -37.80 4.51
C ALA A 160 5.60 -39.27 4.59
N ARG A 161 4.29 -39.48 4.41
CA ARG A 161 3.79 -40.80 4.03
C ARG A 161 4.23 -41.04 2.59
N ARG A 162 4.85 -42.20 2.38
CA ARG A 162 5.16 -42.77 1.06
C ARG A 162 3.88 -43.10 0.30
#